data_AF-A0A1F7WGS4-F1
#
_entry.id   AF-A0A1F7WGS4-F1
#
_cell.length_a   1.000
_cell.length_b   1.000
_cell.length_c   1.000
_cell.angle_alpha   90.00
_cell.angle_beta   90.00
_cell.angle_gamma   90.00
#
_symmetry.space_group_name_H-M   'P 1'
#
loop_
_entity.id
_entity.type
_entity.pdbx_description
1 polymer ?
#
loop_
_entity_poly.entity_id
_entity_poly.type
_entity_poly.pdbx_seq_one_letter_code
_entity_poly.pdbx_strand_id
1 'polypeptide(L)'
;MRFLPKMLLASFFIGLFLPGVVFSQDEELTYERVYQDYTYNFDIYRKANSEYESFRLQFLQYKTLTSQENAKEATVKMLLARDEVVKTYLTALRTKLSGTDGIMDDKRNSLYSQIDAEVLWFADHKDKIPSAGTLDDLVKDSDEAAQYYLEKEFLTYDTLVTISTGKIAFLREKQENTLSEIKAKVAEIRTNGDKDTTTLERWTLDTEARITRSREKELEALELLRDLKGKQGKVNTSIYDQIIFKLSESLQYLKEANGYLKEIVNGIKFED
;
A
#
# COMPACT_ATOMS: atom_id res chain seq x y z
N MET A 1 -22.72 -4.54 -14.97
CA MET A 1 -22.44 -4.52 -13.53
C MET A 1 -22.09 -3.10 -13.14
N ARG A 2 -22.71 -2.56 -12.08
CA ARG A 2 -22.59 -1.13 -11.69
C ARG A 2 -21.79 -0.95 -10.39
N PHE A 3 -20.83 -1.83 -10.13
CA PHE A 3 -20.08 -1.89 -8.86
C PHE A 3 -18.57 -1.64 -8.97
N LEU A 4 -18.04 -1.30 -10.14
CA LEU A 4 -16.61 -1.01 -10.31
C LEU A 4 -16.20 0.39 -10.83
N PRO A 5 -16.93 1.51 -10.58
CA PRO A 5 -16.42 2.83 -11.00
C PRO A 5 -15.83 3.70 -9.88
N LYS A 6 -15.55 3.21 -8.66
CA LYS A 6 -15.09 4.11 -7.57
C LYS A 6 -13.87 3.69 -6.73
N MET A 7 -13.28 2.51 -6.93
CA MET A 7 -12.22 2.01 -6.04
C MET A 7 -10.79 2.04 -6.61
N LEU A 8 -10.61 2.48 -7.86
CA LEU A 8 -9.30 2.56 -8.54
C LEU A 8 -8.78 4.00 -8.70
N LEU A 9 -9.22 4.90 -7.82
CA LEU A 9 -8.84 6.31 -7.82
C LEU A 9 -8.32 6.74 -6.45
N ALA A 10 -7.35 5.99 -5.94
CA ALA A 10 -6.56 6.35 -4.77
C ALA A 10 -5.07 6.04 -5.01
N SER A 11 -4.56 6.46 -6.17
CA SER A 11 -3.12 6.53 -6.44
C SER A 11 -2.78 7.96 -6.81
N PHE A 12 -2.74 8.84 -5.80
CA PHE A 12 -2.12 10.14 -5.96
C PHE A 12 -1.36 10.50 -4.68
N PHE A 13 -0.11 10.94 -4.87
CA PHE A 13 0.93 11.26 -3.90
C PHE A 13 1.64 10.08 -3.22
N ILE A 14 2.80 9.70 -3.77
CA ILE A 14 4.12 9.96 -3.16
C ILE A 14 5.12 10.05 -4.32
N GLY A 15 5.34 11.28 -4.79
CA GLY A 15 6.51 11.63 -5.58
C GLY A 15 7.45 12.40 -4.67
N LEU A 16 8.57 11.79 -4.30
CA LEU A 16 9.75 12.51 -3.85
C LEU A 16 10.94 11.91 -4.60
N PHE A 17 11.43 12.71 -5.55
CA PHE A 17 12.66 12.52 -6.30
C PHE A 17 13.87 12.41 -5.37
N LEU A 18 14.76 11.45 -5.64
CA LEU A 18 16.21 11.64 -5.64
C LEU A 18 16.85 10.74 -6.73
N PRO A 19 17.82 11.24 -7.52
CA PRO A 19 18.46 10.49 -8.60
C PRO A 19 19.65 9.67 -8.09
N GLY A 20 19.80 8.47 -8.64
CA GLY A 20 20.95 7.60 -8.42
C GLY A 20 20.77 6.30 -9.18
N VAL A 21 20.92 6.35 -10.51
CA VAL A 21 20.91 5.16 -11.34
C VAL A 21 22.29 4.51 -11.26
N VAL A 22 22.35 3.31 -10.70
CA VAL A 22 23.43 2.35 -10.93
C VAL A 22 22.76 1.04 -11.31
N PHE A 23 22.86 0.65 -12.58
CA PHE A 23 22.44 -0.66 -13.06
C PHE A 23 23.51 -1.68 -12.68
N SER A 24 23.12 -2.69 -11.91
CA SER A 24 23.91 -3.90 -11.66
C SER A 24 23.10 -5.11 -12.05
N GLN A 25 23.72 -6.00 -12.84
CA GLN A 25 23.23 -7.31 -13.24
C GLN A 25 23.20 -8.26 -12.04
N ASP A 26 22.04 -8.35 -11.43
CA ASP A 26 21.33 -9.56 -11.04
C ASP A 26 19.86 -9.09 -11.12
N GLU A 27 18.95 -9.78 -11.82
CA GLU A 27 17.56 -9.33 -11.89
C GLU A 27 16.87 -9.57 -10.53
N GLU A 28 17.31 -8.83 -9.51
CA GLU A 28 16.60 -8.69 -8.26
C GLU A 28 15.19 -8.16 -8.60
N LEU A 29 14.18 -8.85 -8.09
CA LEU A 29 12.78 -8.49 -8.25
C LEU A 29 12.53 -7.18 -7.49
N THR A 30 12.88 -6.04 -8.10
CA THR A 30 12.68 -4.71 -7.50
C THR A 30 11.21 -4.32 -7.51
N TYR A 31 10.80 -3.54 -6.51
CA TYR A 31 9.42 -3.03 -6.44
C TYR A 31 9.05 -2.23 -7.69
N GLU A 32 9.98 -1.43 -8.21
CA GLU A 32 9.80 -0.59 -9.39
C GLU A 32 9.44 -1.43 -10.62
N ARG A 33 10.14 -2.55 -10.82
CA ARG A 33 9.86 -3.46 -11.94
C ARG A 33 8.50 -4.14 -11.79
N VAL A 34 8.21 -4.71 -10.62
CA VAL A 34 6.93 -5.40 -10.38
C VAL A 34 5.74 -4.43 -10.48
N TYR A 35 5.93 -3.19 -10.04
CA TYR A 35 4.90 -2.16 -10.20
C TYR A 35 4.68 -1.77 -11.67
N GLN A 36 5.75 -1.69 -12.48
CA GLN A 36 5.61 -1.50 -13.92
C GLN A 36 4.83 -2.64 -14.57
N ASP A 37 5.12 -3.89 -14.21
CA ASP A 37 4.38 -5.07 -14.69
C ASP A 37 2.89 -4.97 -14.33
N TYR A 38 2.56 -4.57 -13.10
CA TYR A 38 1.18 -4.30 -12.71
C TYR A 38 0.53 -3.23 -13.59
N THR A 39 1.18 -2.07 -13.78
CA THR A 39 0.61 -0.98 -14.60
C THR A 39 0.39 -1.39 -16.05
N TYR A 40 1.31 -2.17 -16.61
CA TYR A 40 1.20 -2.72 -17.96
C TYR A 40 0.01 -3.68 -18.07
N ASN A 41 -0.13 -4.62 -17.14
CA ASN A 41 -1.27 -5.54 -17.12
C ASN A 41 -2.59 -4.82 -16.88
N PHE A 42 -2.59 -3.76 -16.07
CA PHE A 42 -3.78 -2.93 -15.85
C PHE A 42 -4.26 -2.29 -17.15
N ASP A 43 -3.35 -1.80 -17.99
CA ASP A 43 -3.69 -1.27 -19.31
C ASP A 43 -4.21 -2.35 -20.27
N ILE A 44 -3.67 -3.58 -20.22
CA ILE A 44 -4.21 -4.73 -20.97
C ILE A 44 -5.65 -4.99 -20.55
N TYR A 45 -5.90 -5.10 -19.24
CA TYR A 45 -7.25 -5.32 -18.72
C TYR A 45 -8.21 -4.23 -19.15
N ARG A 46 -7.82 -2.95 -19.07
CA ARG A 46 -8.68 -1.84 -19.51
C ARG A 46 -9.09 -1.96 -20.98
N LYS A 47 -8.15 -2.35 -21.85
CA LYS A 47 -8.43 -2.59 -23.28
C LYS A 47 -9.38 -3.78 -23.45
N ALA A 48 -9.08 -4.91 -22.82
CA ALA A 48 -9.89 -6.13 -22.89
C ALA A 48 -11.32 -5.90 -22.35
N ASN A 49 -11.46 -5.14 -21.26
CA ASN A 49 -12.76 -4.80 -20.68
C ASN A 49 -13.58 -3.88 -21.61
N SER A 50 -12.94 -2.93 -22.29
CA SER A 50 -13.62 -2.10 -23.29
C SER A 50 -14.10 -2.91 -24.49
N GLU A 51 -13.30 -3.88 -24.95
CA GLU A 51 -13.65 -4.81 -26.02
C GLU A 51 -14.83 -5.71 -25.60
N TYR A 52 -14.76 -6.28 -24.39
CA TYR A 52 -15.84 -7.06 -23.77
C TYR A 52 -17.16 -6.29 -23.73
N GLU A 53 -17.19 -5.06 -23.21
CA GLU A 53 -18.43 -4.29 -23.13
C GLU A 53 -19.03 -4.02 -24.52
N SER A 54 -18.19 -3.74 -25.52
CA SER A 54 -18.63 -3.56 -26.91
C SER A 54 -19.29 -4.82 -27.47
N PHE A 55 -18.60 -5.98 -27.39
CA PHE A 55 -19.13 -7.22 -27.96
C PHE A 55 -20.30 -7.80 -27.16
N ARG A 56 -20.33 -7.59 -25.84
CA ARG A 56 -21.48 -7.90 -25.01
C ARG A 56 -22.71 -7.12 -25.47
N LEU A 57 -22.58 -5.82 -25.72
CA LEU A 57 -23.69 -5.01 -26.24
C LEU A 57 -24.16 -5.49 -27.62
N GLN A 58 -23.23 -5.81 -28.52
CA GLN A 58 -23.57 -6.36 -29.84
C GLN A 58 -24.31 -7.69 -29.75
N PHE A 59 -23.88 -8.60 -28.87
CA PHE A 59 -24.58 -9.87 -28.63
C PHE A 59 -25.99 -9.64 -28.11
N LEU A 60 -26.17 -8.75 -27.13
CA LEU A 60 -27.49 -8.43 -26.57
C LEU A 60 -28.43 -7.81 -27.62
N GLN A 61 -27.89 -7.09 -28.60
CA GLN A 61 -28.64 -6.46 -29.68
C GLN A 61 -28.99 -7.44 -30.80
N TYR A 62 -28.00 -8.15 -31.35
CA TYR A 62 -28.14 -8.92 -32.59
C TYR A 62 -28.47 -10.39 -32.38
N LYS A 63 -28.00 -11.00 -31.28
CA LYS A 63 -28.26 -12.40 -30.91
C LYS A 63 -27.96 -13.42 -32.02
N THR A 64 -26.99 -13.12 -32.88
CA THR A 64 -26.52 -14.04 -33.92
C THR A 64 -25.39 -14.92 -33.38
N LEU A 65 -25.15 -16.07 -34.02
CA LEU A 65 -24.04 -16.96 -33.68
C LEU A 65 -22.68 -16.23 -33.70
N THR A 66 -22.43 -15.39 -34.70
CA THR A 66 -21.21 -14.56 -34.77
C THR A 66 -21.11 -13.59 -33.60
N SER A 67 -22.20 -12.89 -33.25
CA SER A 67 -22.17 -11.97 -32.11
C SER A 67 -21.96 -12.68 -30.77
N GLN A 68 -22.46 -13.92 -30.65
CA GLN A 68 -22.27 -14.77 -29.48
C GLN A 68 -20.80 -15.21 -29.35
N GLU A 69 -20.19 -15.67 -30.45
CA GLU A 69 -18.79 -16.09 -30.46
C GLU A 69 -17.86 -14.92 -30.13
N ASN A 70 -18.06 -13.76 -30.75
CA ASN A 70 -17.28 -12.56 -30.45
C ASN A 70 -17.41 -12.13 -28.98
N ALA A 71 -18.61 -12.22 -28.41
CA ALA A 71 -18.82 -11.93 -27.00
C ALA A 71 -18.12 -12.95 -26.09
N LYS A 72 -18.10 -14.24 -26.47
CA LYS A 72 -17.41 -15.30 -25.74
C LYS A 72 -15.90 -15.04 -25.73
N GLU A 73 -15.29 -14.84 -26.90
CA GLU A 73 -13.86 -14.56 -27.03
C GLU A 73 -13.44 -13.31 -26.24
N ALA A 74 -14.22 -12.23 -26.34
CA ALA A 74 -13.94 -11.00 -25.61
C ALA A 74 -14.09 -11.17 -24.08
N THR A 75 -15.05 -11.99 -23.64
CA THR A 75 -15.22 -12.32 -22.21
C THR A 75 -14.01 -13.11 -21.70
N VAL A 76 -13.55 -14.14 -22.42
CA VAL A 76 -12.34 -14.90 -22.06
C VAL A 76 -11.14 -13.97 -21.90
N LYS A 77 -10.87 -13.11 -22.90
CA LYS A 77 -9.75 -12.15 -22.85
C LYS A 77 -9.83 -11.24 -21.64
N MET A 78 -11.03 -10.71 -21.34
CA MET A 78 -11.25 -9.81 -20.21
C MET A 78 -11.01 -10.50 -18.87
N LEU A 79 -11.55 -11.71 -18.67
CA LEU A 79 -11.39 -12.45 -17.42
C LEU A 79 -9.93 -12.87 -17.19
N LEU A 80 -9.23 -13.35 -18.23
CA LEU A 80 -7.80 -13.66 -18.15
C LEU A 80 -6.96 -12.43 -17.76
N ALA A 81 -7.27 -11.27 -18.35
CA ALA A 81 -6.58 -10.02 -18.04
C ALA A 81 -6.91 -9.50 -16.64
N ARG A 82 -8.16 -9.66 -16.18
CA ARG A 82 -8.59 -9.28 -14.82
C ARG A 82 -7.78 -10.04 -13.76
N ASP A 83 -7.69 -11.35 -13.90
CA ASP A 83 -7.00 -12.19 -12.91
C ASP A 83 -5.48 -11.92 -12.92
N GLU A 84 -4.89 -11.68 -14.10
CA GLU A 84 -3.48 -11.29 -14.22
C GLU A 84 -3.18 -9.94 -13.55
N VAL A 85 -4.10 -8.97 -13.65
CA VAL A 85 -3.98 -7.67 -12.96
C VAL A 85 -4.01 -7.84 -11.45
N VAL A 86 -4.94 -8.65 -10.92
CA VAL A 86 -5.01 -8.88 -9.47
C VAL A 86 -3.75 -9.59 -8.99
N LYS A 87 -3.29 -10.61 -9.71
CA LYS A 87 -2.05 -11.33 -9.42
C LYS A 87 -0.84 -10.39 -9.36
N THR A 88 -0.63 -9.58 -10.40
CA THR A 88 0.50 -8.64 -10.47
C THR A 88 0.42 -7.52 -9.43
N TYR A 89 -0.78 -7.05 -9.10
CA TYR A 89 -1.00 -6.10 -8.00
C TYR A 89 -0.60 -6.68 -6.65
N LEU A 90 -1.04 -7.90 -6.35
CA LEU A 90 -0.70 -8.61 -5.11
C LEU A 90 0.81 -8.88 -5.01
N THR A 91 1.45 -9.28 -6.10
CA THR A 91 2.92 -9.40 -6.16
C THR A 91 3.61 -8.07 -5.89
N ALA A 92 3.13 -6.96 -6.46
CA ALA A 92 3.69 -5.63 -6.20
C ALA A 92 3.57 -5.24 -4.72
N LEU A 93 2.40 -5.50 -4.10
CA LEU A 93 2.20 -5.28 -2.66
C LEU A 93 3.16 -6.12 -1.81
N ARG A 94 3.33 -7.39 -2.14
CA ARG A 94 4.28 -8.28 -1.45
C ARG A 94 5.70 -7.76 -1.54
N THR A 95 6.16 -7.40 -2.73
CA THR A 95 7.50 -6.83 -2.92
C THR A 95 7.65 -5.52 -2.17
N LYS A 96 6.61 -4.67 -2.12
CA LYS A 96 6.64 -3.45 -1.33
C LYS A 96 6.76 -3.71 0.16
N LEU A 97 5.99 -4.68 0.66
CA LEU A 97 6.03 -5.12 2.04
C LEU A 97 7.43 -5.62 2.43
N SER A 98 8.11 -6.30 1.51
CA SER A 98 9.50 -6.76 1.69
C SER A 98 10.51 -5.64 1.81
N GLY A 99 10.41 -4.63 0.96
CA GLY A 99 11.30 -3.48 1.01
C GLY A 99 10.92 -2.44 2.06
N THR A 100 10.01 -2.74 3.00
CA THR A 100 9.57 -1.78 4.01
C THR A 100 10.14 -2.12 5.38
N ASP A 101 10.96 -1.20 5.89
CA ASP A 101 11.51 -1.22 7.24
C ASP A 101 10.45 -0.94 8.32
N GLY A 102 10.78 -1.27 9.58
CA GLY A 102 9.94 -0.99 10.74
C GLY A 102 8.71 -1.91 10.89
N ILE A 103 8.58 -2.93 10.03
CA ILE A 103 7.55 -3.97 10.15
C ILE A 103 8.12 -5.14 10.95
N MET A 104 7.35 -5.65 11.92
CA MET A 104 7.71 -6.86 12.66
C MET A 104 7.71 -8.10 11.75
N ASP A 105 8.70 -8.97 11.91
CA ASP A 105 8.91 -10.13 11.04
C ASP A 105 7.72 -11.11 11.05
N ASP A 106 7.08 -11.31 12.19
CA ASP A 106 5.90 -12.16 12.35
C ASP A 106 4.70 -11.65 11.53
N LYS A 107 4.41 -10.35 11.61
CA LYS A 107 3.36 -9.69 10.82
C LYS A 107 3.70 -9.72 9.32
N ARG A 108 4.96 -9.47 8.97
CA ARG A 108 5.43 -9.54 7.57
C ARG A 108 5.22 -10.94 6.98
N ASN A 109 5.71 -11.97 7.67
CA ASN A 109 5.62 -13.35 7.21
C ASN A 109 4.17 -13.84 7.13
N SER A 110 3.32 -13.45 8.08
CA SER A 110 1.88 -13.76 8.05
C SER A 110 1.19 -13.16 6.81
N LEU A 111 1.50 -11.91 6.46
CA LEU A 111 0.95 -11.27 5.25
C LEU A 111 1.52 -11.88 3.97
N TYR A 112 2.79 -12.27 3.94
CA TYR A 112 3.36 -12.99 2.78
C TYR A 112 2.62 -14.27 2.48
N SER A 113 2.44 -15.14 3.48
CA SER A 113 1.76 -16.42 3.26
C SER A 113 0.33 -16.22 2.75
N GLN A 114 -0.37 -15.20 3.26
CA GLN A 114 -1.71 -14.86 2.78
C GLN A 114 -1.68 -14.35 1.33
N ILE A 115 -0.81 -13.39 1.01
CA ILE A 115 -0.71 -12.84 -0.36
C ILE A 115 -0.29 -13.92 -1.36
N ASP A 116 0.67 -14.78 -1.01
CA ASP A 116 1.15 -15.86 -1.88
C ASP A 116 0.02 -16.86 -2.19
N ALA A 117 -0.84 -17.16 -1.21
CA ALA A 117 -2.02 -18.00 -1.43
C ALA A 117 -3.02 -17.34 -2.40
N GLU A 118 -3.26 -16.02 -2.28
CA GLU A 118 -4.16 -15.31 -3.20
C GLU A 118 -3.59 -15.21 -4.62
N VAL A 119 -2.28 -14.95 -4.75
CA VAL A 119 -1.56 -14.96 -6.05
C VAL A 119 -1.72 -16.31 -6.74
N LEU A 120 -1.55 -17.42 -6.00
CA LEU A 120 -1.74 -18.76 -6.53
C LEU A 120 -3.19 -19.01 -6.94
N TRP A 121 -4.16 -18.60 -6.11
CA TRP A 121 -5.58 -18.76 -6.44
C TRP A 121 -5.95 -18.06 -7.76
N PHE A 122 -5.50 -16.82 -7.97
CA PHE A 122 -5.76 -16.09 -9.23
C PHE A 122 -5.02 -16.69 -10.42
N ALA A 123 -3.85 -17.29 -10.22
CA ALA A 123 -3.17 -18.05 -11.28
C ALA A 123 -3.98 -19.31 -11.66
N ASP A 124 -4.42 -20.09 -10.69
CA ASP A 124 -5.21 -21.31 -10.91
C ASP A 124 -6.59 -21.01 -11.51
N HIS A 125 -7.24 -19.94 -11.07
CA HIS A 125 -8.52 -19.50 -11.64
C HIS A 125 -8.35 -19.08 -13.10
N LYS A 126 -7.31 -18.29 -13.40
CA LYS A 126 -6.97 -17.86 -14.76
C LYS A 126 -6.79 -19.06 -15.71
N ASP A 127 -6.10 -20.10 -15.26
CA ASP A 127 -5.81 -21.28 -16.07
C ASP A 127 -7.07 -22.13 -16.39
N LYS A 128 -8.16 -21.96 -15.62
CA LYS A 128 -9.44 -22.66 -15.86
C LYS A 128 -10.31 -21.96 -16.90
N ILE A 129 -10.23 -20.63 -17.03
CA ILE A 129 -11.10 -19.83 -17.92
C ILE A 129 -11.16 -20.35 -19.37
N PRO A 130 -10.04 -20.74 -20.02
CA PRO A 130 -10.08 -21.21 -21.41
C PRO A 130 -10.89 -22.50 -21.61
N SER A 131 -11.14 -23.27 -20.55
CA SER A 131 -11.93 -24.50 -20.60
C SER A 131 -13.44 -24.27 -20.63
N ALA A 132 -13.91 -23.03 -20.45
CA ALA A 132 -15.32 -22.69 -20.45
C ALA A 132 -16.01 -22.99 -21.80
N GLY A 133 -17.00 -23.87 -21.76
CA GLY A 133 -17.75 -24.30 -22.95
C GLY A 133 -18.71 -23.22 -23.45
N THR A 134 -19.31 -22.46 -22.54
CA THR A 134 -20.40 -21.52 -22.83
C THR A 134 -20.18 -20.13 -22.22
N LEU A 135 -20.99 -19.15 -22.63
CA LEU A 135 -21.04 -17.84 -21.99
C LEU A 135 -21.51 -17.92 -20.53
N ASP A 136 -22.42 -18.85 -20.21
CA ASP A 136 -22.91 -19.02 -18.84
C ASP A 136 -21.82 -19.56 -17.91
N ASP A 137 -20.92 -20.41 -18.43
CA ASP A 137 -19.74 -20.88 -17.69
C ASP A 137 -18.81 -19.70 -17.37
N LEU A 138 -18.53 -18.85 -18.35
CA LEU A 138 -17.71 -17.64 -18.15
C LEU A 138 -18.34 -16.64 -17.17
N VAL A 139 -19.68 -16.55 -17.12
CA VAL A 139 -20.37 -15.73 -16.11
C VAL A 139 -20.16 -16.32 -14.71
N LYS A 140 -20.24 -17.64 -14.54
CA LYS A 140 -19.97 -18.29 -13.26
C LYS A 140 -18.52 -18.09 -12.82
N ASP A 141 -17.55 -18.28 -13.71
CA ASP A 141 -16.13 -18.02 -13.44
C ASP A 141 -15.91 -16.55 -13.05
N SER A 142 -16.59 -15.63 -13.74
CA SER A 142 -16.54 -14.21 -13.39
C SER A 142 -17.08 -13.95 -11.97
N ASP A 143 -18.22 -14.53 -11.63
CA ASP A 143 -18.90 -14.33 -10.34
C ASP A 143 -18.14 -14.98 -9.19
N GLU A 144 -17.53 -16.16 -9.40
CA GLU A 144 -16.65 -16.83 -8.44
C GLU A 144 -15.51 -15.91 -8.03
N ALA A 145 -14.74 -15.40 -8.99
CA ALA A 145 -13.64 -14.49 -8.70
C ALA A 145 -14.09 -13.16 -8.08
N ALA A 146 -15.27 -12.64 -8.47
CA ALA A 146 -15.80 -11.42 -7.89
C ALA A 146 -16.16 -11.61 -6.40
N GLN A 147 -16.80 -12.73 -6.06
CA GLN A 147 -17.11 -13.07 -4.66
C GLN A 147 -15.83 -13.34 -3.87
N TYR A 148 -14.92 -14.13 -4.44
CA TYR A 148 -13.64 -14.46 -3.82
C TYR A 148 -12.82 -13.20 -3.51
N TYR A 149 -12.71 -12.26 -4.46
CA TYR A 149 -12.04 -10.99 -4.24
C TYR A 149 -12.68 -10.16 -3.12
N LEU A 150 -14.02 -10.07 -3.07
CA LEU A 150 -14.73 -9.31 -2.04
C LEU A 150 -14.48 -9.84 -0.63
N GLU A 151 -14.32 -11.15 -0.46
CA GLU A 151 -14.01 -11.75 0.84
C GLU A 151 -12.56 -11.50 1.29
N LYS A 152 -11.67 -11.25 0.33
CA LYS A 152 -10.22 -11.10 0.51
C LYS A 152 -9.72 -9.66 0.41
N GLU A 153 -10.58 -8.73 0.04
CA GLU A 153 -10.27 -7.30 -0.09
C GLU A 153 -9.57 -6.74 1.17
N PHE A 154 -9.98 -7.19 2.36
CA PHE A 154 -9.34 -6.79 3.62
C PHE A 154 -7.82 -7.03 3.63
N LEU A 155 -7.32 -8.11 3.03
CA LEU A 155 -5.89 -8.42 3.00
C LEU A 155 -5.08 -7.31 2.32
N THR A 156 -5.57 -6.78 1.20
CA THR A 156 -4.95 -5.66 0.50
C THR A 156 -4.83 -4.46 1.42
N TYR A 157 -5.91 -4.10 2.09
CA TYR A 157 -5.94 -2.93 2.96
C TYR A 157 -5.11 -3.10 4.24
N ASP A 158 -5.15 -4.27 4.88
CA ASP A 158 -4.28 -4.61 6.02
C ASP A 158 -2.79 -4.51 5.63
N THR A 159 -2.43 -4.97 4.43
CA THR A 159 -1.08 -4.85 3.89
C THR A 159 -0.67 -3.39 3.69
N LEU A 160 -1.54 -2.56 3.11
CA LEU A 160 -1.28 -1.12 2.91
C LEU A 160 -1.12 -0.36 4.22
N VAL A 161 -1.96 -0.66 5.22
CA VAL A 161 -1.84 -0.10 6.57
C VAL A 161 -0.52 -0.53 7.20
N THR A 162 -0.18 -1.82 7.12
CA THR A 162 1.07 -2.37 7.68
C THR A 162 2.32 -1.74 7.06
N ILE A 163 2.34 -1.53 5.73
CA ILE A 163 3.42 -0.80 5.05
C ILE A 163 3.54 0.62 5.59
N SER A 164 2.40 1.30 5.79
CA SER A 164 2.37 2.68 6.25
C SER A 164 2.84 2.81 7.71
N THR A 165 2.38 1.93 8.60
CA THR A 165 2.81 1.89 10.00
C THR A 165 4.28 1.53 10.12
N GLY A 166 4.77 0.57 9.34
CA GLY A 166 6.20 0.20 9.34
C GLY A 166 7.10 1.39 9.03
N LYS A 167 6.79 2.15 7.97
CA LYS A 167 7.55 3.37 7.63
C LYS A 167 7.52 4.41 8.76
N ILE A 168 6.37 4.62 9.38
CA ILE A 168 6.22 5.56 10.50
C ILE A 168 7.07 5.09 11.69
N ALA A 169 7.00 3.81 12.03
CA ALA A 169 7.78 3.22 13.11
C ALA A 169 9.29 3.36 12.88
N PHE A 170 9.76 3.06 11.67
CA PHE A 170 11.16 3.23 11.29
C PHE A 170 11.63 4.69 11.37
N LEU A 171 10.83 5.63 10.88
CA LEU A 171 11.14 7.06 10.97
C LEU A 171 11.20 7.53 12.43
N ARG A 172 10.26 7.07 13.26
CA ARG A 172 10.24 7.38 14.68
C ARG A 172 11.47 6.85 15.40
N GLU A 173 11.83 5.58 15.19
CA GLU A 173 13.03 4.96 15.79
C GLU A 173 14.29 5.76 15.46
N LYS A 174 14.45 6.17 14.19
CA LYS A 174 15.57 7.03 13.78
C LYS A 174 15.58 8.36 14.54
N GLN A 175 14.42 9.00 14.69
CA GLN A 175 14.32 10.26 15.44
C GLN A 175 14.57 10.09 16.93
N GLU A 176 14.12 9.00 17.54
CA GLU A 176 14.39 8.67 18.94
C GLU A 176 15.90 8.48 19.17
N ASN A 177 16.57 7.75 18.29
CA ASN A 177 18.03 7.56 18.34
C ASN A 177 18.77 8.90 18.20
N THR A 178 18.42 9.72 17.21
CA THR A 178 19.02 11.05 17.03
C THR A 178 18.75 11.97 18.22
N LEU A 179 17.54 11.96 18.78
CA LEU A 179 17.21 12.74 19.96
C LEU A 179 18.03 12.31 21.18
N SER A 180 18.27 11.02 21.36
CA SER A 180 19.11 10.47 22.42
C SER A 180 20.55 11.00 22.33
N GLU A 181 21.14 10.96 21.13
CA GLU A 181 22.47 11.50 20.86
C GLU A 181 22.54 13.01 21.12
N ILE A 182 21.52 13.75 20.69
CA ILE A 182 21.42 15.21 20.93
C ILE A 182 21.30 15.52 22.41
N LYS A 183 20.46 14.79 23.16
CA LYS A 183 20.32 14.96 24.61
C LYS A 183 21.66 14.76 25.32
N ALA A 184 22.42 13.73 24.92
CA ALA A 184 23.75 13.51 25.46
C ALA A 184 24.69 14.70 25.18
N LYS A 185 24.66 15.24 23.95
CA LYS A 185 25.52 16.38 23.58
C LYS A 185 25.12 17.69 24.28
N VAL A 186 23.82 17.96 24.42
CA VAL A 186 23.32 19.13 25.18
C VAL A 186 23.76 19.04 26.65
N ALA A 187 23.66 17.84 27.26
CA ALA A 187 24.11 17.63 28.63
C ALA A 187 25.63 17.84 28.81
N GLU A 188 26.44 17.43 27.82
CA GLU A 188 27.89 17.66 27.80
C GLU A 188 28.20 19.17 27.77
N ILE A 189 27.61 19.92 26.83
CA ILE A 189 27.76 21.37 26.68
C ILE A 189 27.42 22.09 27.99
N ARG A 190 26.29 21.72 28.61
CA ARG A 190 25.86 22.28 29.89
C ARG A 190 26.86 22.01 31.01
N THR A 191 27.40 20.79 31.06
CA THR A 191 28.34 20.37 32.12
C THR A 191 29.68 21.09 31.98
N ASN A 192 30.15 21.28 30.75
CA ASN A 192 31.36 22.03 30.45
C ASN A 192 31.19 23.55 30.68
N GLY A 193 29.95 24.04 30.68
CA GLY A 193 29.64 25.46 30.76
C GLY A 193 29.97 26.19 29.46
N ASP A 194 29.94 25.49 28.32
CA ASP A 194 30.33 26.05 27.02
C ASP A 194 29.37 27.16 26.55
N LYS A 195 28.07 27.04 26.88
CA LYS A 195 27.00 28.02 26.60
C LYS A 195 25.71 27.76 27.39
N ASP A 196 24.76 28.70 27.34
CA ASP A 196 23.40 28.49 27.84
C ASP A 196 22.65 27.45 26.99
N THR A 197 22.14 26.41 27.64
CA THR A 197 21.46 25.28 27.01
C THR A 197 19.95 25.31 27.19
N THR A 198 19.39 26.31 27.87
CA THR A 198 17.97 26.36 28.26
C THR A 198 17.02 26.18 27.06
N THR A 199 17.29 26.87 25.94
CA THR A 199 16.48 26.75 24.72
C THR A 199 16.62 25.37 24.07
N LEU A 200 17.83 24.81 24.05
CA LEU A 200 18.09 23.48 23.50
C LEU A 200 17.38 22.40 24.32
N GLU A 201 17.48 22.46 25.64
CA GLU A 201 16.78 21.55 26.56
C GLU A 201 15.26 21.62 26.34
N ARG A 202 14.69 22.82 26.21
CA ARG A 202 13.27 22.99 25.90
C ARG A 202 12.89 22.33 24.56
N TRP A 203 13.65 22.56 23.50
CA TRP A 203 13.38 21.93 22.21
C TRP A 203 13.54 20.41 22.25
N THR A 204 14.43 19.85 23.07
CA THR A 204 14.50 18.38 23.26
C THR A 204 13.22 17.83 23.88
N LEU A 205 12.62 18.53 24.85
CA LEU A 205 11.34 18.15 25.46
C LEU A 205 10.19 18.27 24.46
N ASP A 206 10.14 19.35 23.67
CA ASP A 206 9.12 19.53 22.63
C ASP A 206 9.22 18.44 21.55
N THR A 207 10.44 18.03 21.19
CA THR A 207 10.69 16.92 20.26
C THR A 207 10.16 15.60 20.82
N GLU A 208 10.48 15.28 22.07
CA GLU A 208 10.03 14.06 22.76
C GLU A 208 8.50 13.99 22.84
N ALA A 209 7.86 15.12 23.15
CA ALA A 209 6.40 15.22 23.16
C ALA A 209 5.80 14.94 21.77
N ARG A 210 6.41 15.45 20.69
CA ARG A 210 5.96 15.19 19.31
C ARG A 210 6.14 13.74 18.88
N ILE A 211 7.27 13.12 19.21
CA ILE A 211 7.49 11.68 19.00
C ILE A 211 6.43 10.85 19.73
N THR A 212 6.12 11.21 20.99
CA THR A 212 5.07 10.54 21.78
C THR A 212 3.70 10.66 21.12
N ARG A 213 3.31 11.87 20.68
CA ARG A 213 2.05 12.08 19.95
C ARG A 213 1.98 11.30 18.64
N SER A 214 3.09 11.18 17.90
CA SER A 214 3.15 10.32 16.73
C SER A 214 2.80 8.87 17.08
N ARG A 215 3.36 8.33 18.16
CA ARG A 215 3.10 6.96 18.60
C ARG A 215 1.64 6.77 19.02
N GLU A 216 1.05 7.71 19.76
CA GLU A 216 -0.36 7.68 20.14
C GLU A 216 -1.28 7.57 18.91
N LYS A 217 -1.02 8.39 17.87
CA LYS A 217 -1.82 8.36 16.64
C LYS A 217 -1.65 7.08 15.83
N GLU A 218 -0.47 6.49 15.84
CA GLU A 218 -0.28 5.16 15.24
C GLU A 218 -1.08 4.08 15.99
N LEU A 219 -1.11 4.11 17.33
CA LEU A 219 -1.89 3.18 18.12
C LEU A 219 -3.40 3.34 17.87
N GLU A 220 -3.90 4.59 17.82
CA GLU A 220 -5.31 4.87 17.42
C GLU A 220 -5.62 4.26 16.04
N ALA A 221 -4.70 4.35 15.08
CA ALA A 221 -4.85 3.76 13.75
C ALA A 221 -4.90 2.22 13.79
N LEU A 222 -4.05 1.59 14.60
CA LEU A 222 -4.01 0.13 14.78
C LEU A 222 -5.24 -0.42 15.52
N GLU A 223 -5.86 0.36 16.41
CA GLU A 223 -7.12 0.00 17.04
C GLU A 223 -8.26 -0.05 16.02
N LEU A 224 -8.35 0.95 15.14
CA LEU A 224 -9.33 1.02 14.05
C LEU A 224 -9.17 -0.11 13.03
N LEU A 225 -7.97 -0.67 12.86
CA LEU A 225 -7.73 -1.80 11.95
C LEU A 225 -8.59 -3.03 12.30
N ARG A 226 -8.97 -3.21 13.56
CA ARG A 226 -9.84 -4.31 14.00
C ARG A 226 -11.25 -4.20 13.42
N ASP A 227 -11.71 -2.98 13.17
CA ASP A 227 -13.05 -2.67 12.66
C ASP A 227 -13.07 -2.49 11.13
N LEU A 228 -11.90 -2.57 10.49
CA LEU A 228 -11.75 -2.40 9.04
C LEU A 228 -12.45 -3.52 8.27
N LYS A 229 -12.44 -4.75 8.81
CA LYS A 229 -13.19 -5.87 8.24
C LYS A 229 -14.68 -5.70 8.56
N GLY A 230 -15.43 -5.24 7.56
CA GLY A 230 -16.87 -5.03 7.66
C GLY A 230 -17.68 -6.33 7.56
N LYS A 231 -18.99 -6.17 7.38
CA LYS A 231 -19.92 -7.29 7.18
C LYS A 231 -19.59 -8.02 5.87
N GLN A 232 -19.68 -9.36 5.89
CA GLN A 232 -19.43 -10.22 4.72
C GLN A 232 -18.01 -10.08 4.13
N GLY A 233 -17.01 -9.73 4.95
CA GLY A 233 -15.61 -9.65 4.50
C GLY A 233 -15.23 -8.36 3.76
N LYS A 234 -16.22 -7.54 3.37
CA LYS A 234 -16.01 -6.27 2.67
C LYS A 234 -15.29 -5.26 3.54
N VAL A 235 -14.44 -4.45 2.91
CA VAL A 235 -13.74 -3.38 3.61
C VAL A 235 -14.67 -2.22 3.93
N ASN A 236 -14.61 -1.74 5.18
CA ASN A 236 -15.27 -0.49 5.55
C ASN A 236 -14.37 0.69 5.16
N THR A 237 -14.60 1.27 3.98
CA THR A 237 -13.77 2.36 3.44
C THR A 237 -13.73 3.59 4.35
N SER A 238 -14.82 3.87 5.09
CA SER A 238 -14.83 4.98 6.05
C SER A 238 -13.89 4.75 7.24
N ILE A 239 -13.71 3.50 7.67
CA ILE A 239 -12.73 3.15 8.70
C ILE A 239 -11.32 3.23 8.13
N TYR A 240 -11.12 2.79 6.88
CA TYR A 240 -9.83 2.96 6.21
C TYR A 240 -9.42 4.43 6.12
N ASP A 241 -10.32 5.32 5.71
CA ASP A 241 -10.04 6.75 5.62
C ASP A 241 -9.65 7.34 6.99
N GLN A 242 -10.28 6.87 8.07
CA GLN A 242 -9.91 7.26 9.43
C GLN A 242 -8.52 6.74 9.82
N ILE A 243 -8.18 5.49 9.48
CA ILE A 243 -6.84 4.94 9.69
C ILE A 243 -5.80 5.82 8.97
N ILE A 244 -6.01 6.11 7.68
CA ILE A 244 -5.09 6.94 6.91
C ILE A 244 -4.97 8.35 7.48
N PHE A 245 -6.08 8.93 7.94
CA PHE A 245 -6.06 10.22 8.64
C PHE A 245 -5.17 10.16 9.89
N LYS A 246 -5.32 9.14 10.75
CA LYS A 246 -4.50 8.95 11.95
C LYS A 246 -3.02 8.74 11.64
N LEU A 247 -2.69 7.95 10.62
CA LEU A 247 -1.30 7.78 10.18
C LEU A 247 -0.72 9.08 9.61
N SER A 248 -1.54 9.90 8.96
CA SER A 248 -1.13 11.23 8.49
C SER A 248 -0.85 12.19 9.65
N GLU A 249 -1.69 12.20 10.69
CA GLU A 249 -1.45 12.94 11.94
C GLU A 249 -0.15 12.48 12.60
N SER A 250 0.07 11.16 12.67
CA SER A 250 1.30 10.58 13.22
C SER A 250 2.55 11.08 12.48
N LEU A 251 2.53 11.02 11.14
CA LEU A 251 3.62 11.51 10.31
C LEU A 251 3.84 13.02 10.46
N GLN A 252 2.76 13.80 10.59
CA GLN A 252 2.85 15.24 10.80
C GLN A 252 3.61 15.58 12.09
N TYR A 253 3.34 14.87 13.19
CA TYR A 253 4.10 15.05 14.42
C TYR A 253 5.59 14.69 14.27
N LEU A 254 5.93 13.65 13.50
CA LEU A 254 7.33 13.32 13.21
C LEU A 254 8.01 14.40 12.34
N LYS A 255 7.29 15.05 11.43
CA LYS A 255 7.82 16.19 10.66
C LYS A 255 8.12 17.38 11.56
N GLU A 256 7.23 17.67 12.50
CA GLU A 256 7.44 18.73 13.49
C GLU A 256 8.61 18.43 14.42
N ALA A 257 8.71 17.18 14.92
CA ALA A 257 9.87 16.71 15.69
C ALA A 257 11.18 16.90 14.91
N ASN A 258 11.19 16.57 13.62
CA ASN A 258 12.36 16.79 12.77
C ASN A 258 12.71 18.28 12.58
N GLY A 259 11.70 19.16 12.63
CA GLY A 259 11.92 20.61 12.65
C GLY A 259 12.71 21.03 13.89
N TYR A 260 12.27 20.62 15.07
CA TYR A 260 12.98 20.92 16.33
C TYR A 260 14.38 20.29 16.37
N LEU A 261 14.55 19.06 15.90
CA LEU A 261 15.86 18.41 15.82
C LEU A 261 16.86 19.24 14.99
N LYS A 262 16.42 19.81 13.87
CA LYS A 262 17.27 20.69 13.05
C LYS A 262 17.66 21.97 13.79
N GLU A 263 16.72 22.60 14.48
CA GLU A 263 17.00 23.81 15.26
C GLU A 263 17.98 23.52 16.41
N ILE A 264 17.84 22.39 17.10
CA ILE A 264 18.80 21.99 18.15
C ILE A 264 20.20 21.81 17.56
N VAL A 265 20.33 21.11 16.43
CA VAL A 265 21.64 20.92 15.77
C VAL A 265 22.25 22.26 15.35
N ASN A 266 21.44 23.21 14.88
CA ASN A 266 21.90 24.55 14.53
C ASN A 266 22.37 25.32 15.78
N GLY A 267 21.60 25.32 16.85
CA GLY A 267 21.97 25.98 18.11
C GLY A 267 23.21 25.38 18.76
N ILE A 268 23.42 24.07 18.65
CA ILE A 268 24.67 23.42 19.05
C ILE A 268 25.86 23.97 18.25
N LYS A 269 25.71 24.16 16.93
CA LYS A 269 26.81 24.54 16.03
C LYS A 269 27.13 26.03 16.00
N PHE A 270 26.13 26.90 16.13
CA PHE A 270 26.25 28.29 15.69
C PHE A 270 25.82 29.36 16.70
N GLU A 271 25.10 29.01 17.76
CA GLU A 271 24.74 29.99 18.79
C GLU A 271 25.81 30.03 19.89
N ASP A 272 26.32 31.23 20.17
CA ASP A 272 27.28 31.58 21.24
C ASP A 272 26.52 32.12 22.47
#